data_AF-A0A2S8NXK4-F1
#
_entry.id   AF-A0A2S8NXK4-F1
#
_cell.length_a   1.000
_cell.length_b   1.000
_cell.length_c   1.000
_cell.angle_alpha   90.00
_cell.angle_beta   90.00
_cell.angle_gamma   90.00
#
_symmetry.space_group_name_H-M   'P 1'
#
loop_
_entity.id
_entity.type
_entity.pdbx_description
1 polymer ?
#
loop_
_entity_poly.entity_id
_entity_poly.type
_entity_poly.pdbx_seq_one_letter_code
_entity_poly.pdbx_strand_id
1 'polypeptide(L)'
;MNIAQAFQETVVQGDHQGMIDLLKEYVQSSKLSVNERGWVFWNVSDGYALLKEPELLYANHRAFFEWGKENLAPEQLHWIVSDSTQALSLSLGNYFDHWIDWYRYACDHAPKLDTNRGVRFESHRALDGSLGVLERYSEMDSVLENMIQLIQEDETWSNILFARITYNKQRMTRLYHAGDVVGVVALVNETMDWIDESSYEALRISRKNEVVGSWEGMNVSRNSQRDINIALNNLACIFTDIERYEESVKLFMQVQERGHHLNAYGFSKWIYSIWKTRGAEAVKAALAANAACEITDLVKHTPELSEIKGLA
;
A
#
# COMPACT_ATOMS: atom_id res chain seq x y z
N MET A 1 -17.06 -5.48 -27.07
CA MET A 1 -16.33 -4.57 -26.15
C MET A 1 -15.15 -5.36 -25.60
N ASN A 2 -13.95 -4.77 -25.51
CA ASN A 2 -12.79 -5.44 -24.91
C ASN A 2 -13.05 -5.65 -23.41
N ILE A 3 -12.83 -6.86 -22.88
CA ILE A 3 -13.05 -7.17 -21.45
C ILE A 3 -12.30 -6.20 -20.54
N ALA A 4 -11.08 -5.78 -20.91
CA ALA A 4 -10.30 -4.82 -20.14
C ALA A 4 -10.95 -3.43 -20.08
N GLN A 5 -11.62 -3.01 -21.15
CA GLN A 5 -12.34 -1.74 -21.18
C GLN A 5 -13.60 -1.81 -20.31
N ALA A 6 -14.38 -2.88 -20.45
CA ALA A 6 -15.58 -3.12 -19.65
C ALA A 6 -15.24 -3.17 -18.14
N PHE A 7 -14.17 -3.87 -17.81
CA PHE A 7 -13.61 -3.90 -16.46
C PHE A 7 -13.24 -2.50 -15.97
N GLN A 8 -12.50 -1.73 -16.77
CA GLN A 8 -12.10 -0.37 -16.38
C GLN A 8 -13.31 0.56 -16.14
N GLU A 9 -14.38 0.40 -16.90
CA GLU A 9 -15.63 1.14 -16.70
C GLU A 9 -16.27 0.81 -15.34
N THR A 10 -16.33 -0.47 -14.96
CA THR A 10 -16.84 -0.87 -13.62
C THR A 10 -15.98 -0.32 -12.48
N VAL A 11 -14.65 -0.33 -12.63
CA VAL A 11 -13.71 0.24 -11.63
C VAL A 11 -13.91 1.74 -11.48
N VAL A 12 -14.07 2.48 -12.58
CA VAL A 12 -14.32 3.93 -12.55
C VAL A 12 -15.66 4.27 -11.90
N GLN A 13 -16.67 3.43 -12.07
CA GLN A 13 -17.99 3.60 -11.48
C GLN A 13 -18.05 3.18 -10.00
N GLY A 14 -17.04 2.46 -9.50
CA GLY A 14 -17.07 1.85 -8.17
C GLY A 14 -18.08 0.70 -8.06
N ASP A 15 -18.47 0.10 -9.18
CA ASP A 15 -19.41 -1.02 -9.22
C ASP A 15 -18.66 -2.35 -9.01
N HIS A 16 -18.30 -2.62 -7.76
CA HIS A 16 -17.54 -3.82 -7.40
C HIS A 16 -18.32 -5.12 -7.65
N GLN A 17 -19.65 -5.10 -7.48
CA GLN A 17 -20.49 -6.27 -7.75
C GLN A 17 -20.59 -6.53 -9.25
N GLY A 18 -20.86 -5.50 -10.06
CA GLY A 18 -20.86 -5.61 -11.52
C GLY A 18 -19.50 -6.03 -12.08
N MET A 19 -18.39 -5.57 -11.49
CA MET A 19 -17.05 -6.05 -11.81
C MET A 19 -16.89 -7.55 -11.59
N ILE A 20 -17.34 -8.07 -10.43
CA ILE A 20 -17.28 -9.51 -10.12
C ILE A 20 -18.13 -10.31 -11.12
N ASP A 21 -19.36 -9.86 -11.39
CA ASP A 21 -20.28 -10.56 -12.28
C ASP A 21 -19.75 -10.60 -13.72
N LEU A 22 -19.19 -9.49 -14.20
CA LEU A 22 -18.51 -9.39 -15.50
C LEU A 22 -17.35 -10.40 -15.62
N LEU A 23 -16.49 -10.48 -14.60
CA LEU A 23 -15.33 -11.39 -14.64
C LEU A 23 -15.75 -12.86 -14.54
N LYS A 24 -16.81 -13.17 -13.78
CA LYS A 24 -17.37 -14.54 -13.70
C LYS A 24 -18.01 -14.96 -15.02
N GLU A 25 -18.75 -14.07 -15.69
CA GLU A 25 -19.30 -14.34 -17.02
C GLU A 25 -18.16 -14.58 -18.02
N TYR A 26 -17.12 -13.76 -17.98
CA TYR A 26 -15.96 -13.90 -18.87
C TYR A 26 -15.26 -15.26 -18.75
N VAL A 27 -15.12 -15.79 -17.53
CA VAL A 27 -14.58 -17.15 -17.28
C VAL A 27 -15.47 -18.24 -17.90
N GLN A 28 -16.78 -18.04 -17.92
CA GLN A 28 -17.73 -19.02 -18.48
C GLN A 28 -17.81 -18.95 -20.01
N SER A 29 -17.72 -17.75 -20.59
CA SER A 29 -17.91 -17.51 -22.01
C SER A 29 -16.65 -17.70 -22.86
N SER A 30 -15.47 -17.89 -22.25
CA SER A 30 -14.20 -17.85 -22.98
C SER A 30 -13.14 -18.80 -22.40
N LYS A 31 -12.29 -19.32 -23.29
CA LYS A 31 -11.10 -20.07 -22.88
C LYS A 31 -9.99 -19.09 -22.54
N LEU A 32 -9.74 -18.90 -21.25
CA LEU A 32 -8.71 -17.99 -20.74
C LEU A 32 -7.31 -18.60 -20.83
N SER A 33 -6.33 -17.76 -21.16
CA SER A 33 -4.92 -18.01 -20.87
C SER A 33 -4.66 -18.06 -19.36
N VAL A 34 -3.48 -18.54 -18.97
CA VAL A 34 -3.04 -18.58 -17.56
C VAL A 34 -3.06 -17.18 -16.95
N ASN A 35 -2.49 -16.18 -17.63
CA ASN A 35 -2.46 -14.80 -17.12
C ASN A 35 -3.87 -14.18 -17.06
N GLU A 36 -4.74 -14.40 -18.04
CA GLU A 36 -6.12 -13.90 -17.94
C GLU A 36 -6.87 -14.52 -16.76
N ARG A 37 -6.66 -15.81 -16.49
CA ARG A 37 -7.28 -16.48 -15.34
C ARG A 37 -6.71 -15.99 -14.01
N GLY A 38 -5.41 -15.80 -13.90
CA GLY A 38 -4.78 -15.19 -12.72
C GLY A 38 -5.29 -13.77 -12.47
N TRP A 39 -5.43 -12.98 -13.54
CA TRP A 39 -5.99 -11.63 -13.48
C TRP A 39 -7.44 -11.60 -13.00
N VAL A 40 -8.27 -12.53 -13.47
CA VAL A 40 -9.65 -12.68 -12.99
C VAL A 40 -9.66 -13.04 -11.50
N PHE A 41 -8.91 -14.04 -11.07
CA PHE A 41 -8.87 -14.43 -9.66
C PHE A 41 -8.44 -13.28 -8.75
N TRP A 42 -7.42 -12.54 -9.17
CA TRP A 42 -6.91 -11.39 -8.42
C TRP A 42 -8.00 -10.31 -8.29
N ASN A 43 -8.67 -9.94 -9.39
CA ASN A 43 -9.67 -8.87 -9.35
C ASN A 43 -11.01 -9.29 -8.72
N VAL A 44 -11.38 -10.57 -8.78
CA VAL A 44 -12.53 -11.07 -7.99
C VAL A 44 -12.20 -11.02 -6.50
N SER A 45 -10.96 -11.32 -6.10
CA SER A 45 -10.52 -11.11 -4.71
C SER A 45 -10.59 -9.63 -4.33
N ASP A 46 -10.10 -8.74 -5.17
CA ASP A 46 -10.16 -7.30 -4.95
C ASP A 46 -11.60 -6.79 -4.79
N GLY A 47 -12.51 -7.25 -5.66
CA GLY A 47 -13.94 -6.93 -5.56
C GLY A 47 -14.55 -7.35 -4.22
N TYR A 48 -14.30 -8.59 -3.78
CA TYR A 48 -14.79 -9.05 -2.47
C TYR A 48 -14.13 -8.31 -1.31
N ALA A 49 -12.87 -7.93 -1.43
CA ALA A 49 -12.18 -7.13 -0.43
C ALA A 49 -12.82 -5.75 -0.28
N LEU A 50 -13.18 -5.09 -1.39
CA LEU A 50 -13.82 -3.77 -1.41
C LEU A 50 -15.28 -3.82 -0.94
N LEU A 51 -15.99 -4.92 -1.21
CA LEU A 51 -17.33 -5.18 -0.67
C LEU A 51 -17.33 -5.61 0.81
N LYS A 52 -16.14 -5.87 1.39
CA LYS A 52 -15.97 -6.38 2.77
C LYS A 52 -16.69 -7.72 2.98
N GLU A 53 -16.56 -8.63 2.02
CA GLU A 53 -17.14 -9.97 2.03
C GLU A 53 -16.06 -11.03 2.30
N PRO A 54 -15.58 -11.19 3.55
CA PRO A 54 -14.38 -11.97 3.85
C PRO A 54 -14.51 -13.47 3.55
N GLU A 55 -15.71 -14.05 3.66
CA GLU A 55 -15.93 -15.47 3.35
C GLU A 55 -15.82 -15.75 1.85
N LEU A 56 -16.42 -14.89 1.02
CA LEU A 56 -16.34 -14.99 -0.43
C LEU A 56 -14.93 -14.69 -0.94
N LEU A 57 -14.28 -13.68 -0.36
CA LEU A 57 -12.88 -13.38 -0.58
C LEU A 57 -12.02 -14.62 -0.29
N TYR A 58 -12.15 -15.21 0.91
CA TYR A 58 -11.36 -16.39 1.28
C TYR A 58 -11.60 -17.57 0.34
N ALA A 59 -12.86 -17.86 -0.01
CA ALA A 59 -13.18 -18.94 -0.94
C ALA A 59 -12.53 -18.74 -2.31
N ASN A 60 -12.61 -17.54 -2.88
CA ASN A 60 -11.98 -17.21 -4.15
C ASN A 60 -10.45 -17.24 -4.06
N HIS A 61 -9.88 -16.66 -3.01
CA HIS A 61 -8.43 -16.53 -2.87
C HIS A 61 -7.75 -17.87 -2.58
N ARG A 62 -8.40 -18.75 -1.81
CA ARG A 62 -7.97 -20.14 -1.66
C ARG A 62 -7.99 -20.88 -2.99
N ALA A 63 -9.05 -20.70 -3.80
CA ALA A 63 -9.11 -21.29 -5.13
C ALA A 63 -8.00 -20.73 -6.05
N PHE A 64 -7.70 -19.44 -5.95
CA PHE A 64 -6.60 -18.82 -6.67
C PHE A 64 -5.25 -19.42 -6.27
N PHE A 65 -5.00 -19.60 -4.97
CA PHE A 65 -3.78 -20.21 -4.47
C PHE A 65 -3.61 -21.65 -4.97
N GLU A 66 -4.61 -22.52 -4.79
CA GLU A 66 -4.52 -23.93 -5.23
C GLU A 66 -4.37 -24.05 -6.74
N TRP A 67 -5.15 -23.28 -7.52
CA TRP A 67 -4.99 -23.25 -8.97
C TRP A 67 -3.62 -22.70 -9.37
N GLY A 68 -3.13 -21.66 -8.68
CA GLY A 68 -1.88 -21.00 -8.97
C GLY A 68 -0.67 -21.91 -8.79
N LYS A 69 -0.68 -22.76 -7.76
CA LYS A 69 0.38 -23.76 -7.52
C LYS A 69 0.58 -24.72 -8.69
N GLU A 70 -0.49 -25.07 -9.38
CA GLU A 70 -0.48 -26.04 -10.47
C GLU A 70 -0.25 -25.39 -11.85
N ASN A 71 -0.63 -24.11 -12.01
CA ASN A 71 -0.78 -23.51 -13.34
C ASN A 71 0.09 -22.26 -13.57
N LEU A 72 0.47 -21.53 -12.52
CA LEU A 72 1.35 -20.37 -12.67
C LEU A 72 2.80 -20.82 -12.83
N ALA A 73 3.58 -20.06 -13.59
CA ALA A 73 5.02 -20.22 -13.56
C ALA A 73 5.54 -19.87 -12.16
N PRO A 74 6.60 -20.54 -11.63
CA PRO A 74 7.09 -20.29 -10.27
C PRO A 74 7.37 -18.81 -9.97
N GLU A 75 7.89 -18.06 -10.94
CA GLU A 75 8.16 -16.63 -10.79
C GLU A 75 6.91 -15.77 -10.54
N GLN A 76 5.72 -16.28 -10.85
CA GLN A 76 4.44 -15.59 -10.72
C GLN A 76 3.74 -15.84 -9.38
N LEU A 77 4.25 -16.70 -8.50
CA LEU A 77 3.56 -17.07 -7.25
C LEU A 77 3.31 -15.89 -6.30
N HIS A 78 4.18 -14.88 -6.30
CA HIS A 78 3.98 -13.68 -5.49
C HIS A 78 2.78 -12.83 -5.92
N TRP A 79 2.25 -13.04 -7.13
CA TRP A 79 1.05 -12.34 -7.61
C TRP A 79 -0.19 -12.65 -6.76
N ILE A 80 -0.25 -13.85 -6.19
CA ILE A 80 -1.35 -14.26 -5.31
C ILE A 80 -1.40 -13.36 -4.08
N VAL A 81 -0.24 -12.97 -3.54
CA VAL A 81 -0.10 -12.32 -2.22
C VAL A 81 0.44 -10.89 -2.29
N SER A 82 0.08 -10.13 -3.33
CA SER A 82 0.67 -8.81 -3.63
C SER A 82 -0.18 -7.59 -3.23
N ASP A 83 -1.28 -7.77 -2.50
CA ASP A 83 -2.23 -6.70 -2.17
C ASP A 83 -2.63 -6.66 -0.69
N SER A 84 -2.42 -5.50 -0.06
CA SER A 84 -2.74 -5.31 1.37
C SER A 84 -4.24 -5.18 1.65
N THR A 85 -5.04 -4.70 0.70
CA THR A 85 -6.50 -4.60 0.87
C THR A 85 -7.10 -5.99 0.95
N GLN A 86 -6.66 -6.89 0.06
CA GLN A 86 -7.07 -8.30 0.11
C GLN A 86 -6.64 -8.97 1.41
N ALA A 87 -5.37 -8.78 1.80
CA ALA A 87 -4.83 -9.33 3.05
C ALA A 87 -5.59 -8.82 4.30
N LEU A 88 -5.83 -7.52 4.40
CA LEU A 88 -6.56 -6.92 5.51
C LEU A 88 -8.03 -7.32 5.51
N SER A 89 -8.70 -7.40 4.35
CA SER A 89 -10.09 -7.86 4.31
C SER A 89 -10.23 -9.33 4.72
N LEU A 90 -9.24 -10.19 4.47
CA LEU A 90 -9.22 -11.56 5.01
C LEU A 90 -9.14 -11.59 6.54
N SER A 91 -8.50 -10.61 7.17
CA SER A 91 -8.44 -10.51 8.64
C SER A 91 -9.81 -10.32 9.28
N LEU A 92 -10.76 -9.67 8.57
CA LEU A 92 -12.14 -9.50 9.04
C LEU A 92 -12.87 -10.83 9.23
N GLY A 93 -12.45 -11.88 8.52
CA GLY A 93 -12.96 -13.25 8.65
C GLY A 93 -12.03 -14.21 9.41
N ASN A 94 -10.98 -13.71 10.08
CA ASN A 94 -9.94 -14.52 10.72
C ASN A 94 -9.17 -15.45 9.76
N TYR A 95 -9.01 -15.04 8.50
CA TYR A 95 -8.29 -15.83 7.47
C TYR A 95 -6.88 -15.31 7.17
N PHE A 96 -6.40 -14.29 7.89
CA PHE A 96 -5.12 -13.66 7.61
C PHE A 96 -3.91 -14.58 7.79
N ASP A 97 -3.95 -15.55 8.71
CA ASP A 97 -2.85 -16.52 8.86
C ASP A 97 -2.68 -17.40 7.62
N HIS A 98 -3.77 -17.73 6.91
CA HIS A 98 -3.67 -18.43 5.62
C HIS A 98 -2.97 -17.59 4.56
N TRP A 99 -3.18 -16.26 4.54
CA TRP A 99 -2.44 -15.36 3.66
C TRP A 99 -0.94 -15.39 3.94
N ILE A 100 -0.55 -15.42 5.22
CA ILE A 100 0.86 -15.56 5.63
C ILE A 100 1.43 -16.89 5.12
N ASP A 101 0.68 -17.99 5.21
CA ASP A 101 1.12 -19.28 4.69
C ASP A 101 1.28 -19.27 3.16
N TRP A 102 0.37 -18.62 2.43
CA TRP A 102 0.49 -18.44 0.98
C TRP A 102 1.69 -17.56 0.60
N TYR A 103 1.97 -16.51 1.39
CA TYR A 103 3.15 -15.67 1.24
C TYR A 103 4.44 -16.46 1.44
N ARG A 104 4.53 -17.26 2.52
CA ARG A 104 5.69 -18.13 2.79
C ARG A 104 5.90 -19.11 1.65
N TYR A 105 4.83 -19.73 1.16
CA TYR A 105 4.88 -20.62 0.00
C TYR A 105 5.48 -19.91 -1.23
N ALA A 106 5.03 -18.68 -1.52
CA ALA A 106 5.60 -17.90 -2.64
C ALA A 106 7.10 -17.62 -2.44
N CYS A 107 7.51 -17.21 -1.23
CA CYS A 107 8.93 -17.01 -0.89
C CYS A 107 9.78 -18.27 -1.08
N ASP A 108 9.25 -19.45 -0.72
CA ASP A 108 9.99 -20.71 -0.77
C ASP A 108 10.11 -21.29 -2.19
N HIS A 109 9.16 -20.95 -3.09
CA HIS A 109 9.05 -21.61 -4.40
C HIS A 109 9.31 -20.68 -5.58
N ALA A 110 9.20 -19.36 -5.42
CA ALA A 110 9.46 -18.42 -6.50
C ALA A 110 10.96 -18.12 -6.63
N PRO A 111 11.56 -18.22 -7.83
CA PRO A 111 12.93 -17.80 -8.05
C PRO A 111 13.06 -16.28 -7.89
N LYS A 112 14.22 -15.83 -7.40
CA LYS A 112 14.58 -14.41 -7.32
C LYS A 112 15.09 -13.93 -8.68
N LEU A 113 14.19 -13.38 -9.51
CA LEU A 113 14.51 -12.88 -10.85
C LEU A 113 14.34 -11.36 -10.91
N ASP A 114 14.99 -10.72 -11.88
CA ASP A 114 14.77 -9.30 -12.17
C ASP A 114 13.33 -9.05 -12.63
N THR A 115 12.81 -9.93 -13.50
CA THR A 115 11.47 -9.83 -14.10
C THR A 115 10.30 -9.97 -13.12
N ASN A 116 10.54 -10.52 -11.91
CA ASN A 116 9.53 -10.62 -10.85
C ASN A 116 9.87 -9.80 -9.59
N ARG A 117 10.93 -8.98 -9.62
CA ARG A 117 11.35 -8.18 -8.48
C ARG A 117 10.25 -7.22 -8.01
N GLY A 118 9.51 -6.63 -8.96
CA GLY A 118 8.38 -5.74 -8.67
C GLY A 118 7.30 -6.40 -7.83
N VAL A 119 6.75 -7.53 -8.30
CA VAL A 119 5.69 -8.24 -7.57
C VAL A 119 6.18 -8.83 -6.24
N ARG A 120 7.45 -9.27 -6.16
CA ARG A 120 8.04 -9.73 -4.89
C ARG A 120 8.04 -8.60 -3.87
N PHE A 121 8.48 -7.41 -4.27
CA PHE A 121 8.44 -6.23 -3.42
C PHE A 121 7.00 -5.86 -3.01
N GLU A 122 6.04 -5.89 -3.94
CA GLU A 122 4.63 -5.61 -3.61
C GLU A 122 4.06 -6.63 -2.60
N SER A 123 4.44 -7.91 -2.71
CA SER A 123 4.03 -8.92 -1.73
C SER A 123 4.62 -8.72 -0.33
N HIS A 124 5.90 -8.32 -0.26
CA HIS A 124 6.53 -8.02 1.02
C HIS A 124 5.88 -6.77 1.64
N ARG A 125 5.65 -5.73 0.82
CA ARG A 125 4.95 -4.50 1.22
C ARG A 125 3.53 -4.78 1.71
N ALA A 126 2.80 -5.69 1.05
CA ALA A 126 1.45 -6.07 1.42
C ALA A 126 1.40 -6.78 2.77
N LEU A 127 2.26 -7.78 2.99
CA LEU A 127 2.32 -8.50 4.27
C LEU A 127 2.75 -7.56 5.41
N ASP A 128 3.85 -6.84 5.23
CA ASP A 128 4.40 -5.94 6.24
C ASP A 128 3.38 -4.85 6.64
N GLY A 129 2.77 -4.19 5.64
CA GLY A 129 1.71 -3.20 5.89
C GLY A 129 0.52 -3.77 6.64
N SER A 130 0.13 -5.01 6.33
CA SER A 130 -0.99 -5.67 7.00
C SER A 130 -0.65 -6.04 8.45
N LEU A 131 0.56 -6.53 8.70
CA LEU A 131 1.06 -6.80 10.07
C LEU A 131 1.06 -5.53 10.93
N GLY A 132 1.52 -4.41 10.37
CA GLY A 132 1.53 -3.13 11.07
C GLY A 132 0.14 -2.63 11.45
N VAL A 133 -0.85 -2.76 10.55
CA VAL A 133 -2.25 -2.37 10.81
C VAL A 133 -2.93 -3.31 11.81
N LEU A 134 -2.58 -4.60 11.79
CA LEU A 134 -3.10 -5.60 12.72
C LEU A 134 -2.33 -5.66 14.05
N GLU A 135 -1.41 -4.72 14.28
CA GLU A 135 -0.57 -4.62 15.47
C GLU A 135 0.28 -5.88 15.76
N ARG A 136 0.54 -6.68 14.73
CA ARG A 136 1.35 -7.91 14.79
C ARG A 136 2.84 -7.60 14.60
N TYR A 137 3.33 -6.60 15.33
CA TYR A 137 4.68 -6.05 15.14
C TYR A 137 5.79 -7.08 15.36
N SER A 138 5.61 -8.04 16.27
CA SER A 138 6.60 -9.09 16.54
C SER A 138 6.86 -10.03 15.34
N GLU A 139 5.97 -10.03 14.34
CA GLU A 139 6.07 -10.89 13.17
C GLU A 139 6.65 -10.18 11.93
N MET A 140 6.95 -8.88 12.04
CA MET A 140 7.48 -8.09 10.92
C MET A 140 8.93 -8.47 10.56
N ASP A 141 9.70 -9.03 11.50
CA ASP A 141 11.15 -9.22 11.33
C ASP A 141 11.50 -10.06 10.10
N SER A 142 10.73 -11.13 9.82
CA SER A 142 10.99 -11.98 8.65
C SER A 142 10.67 -11.29 7.32
N VAL A 143 9.62 -10.46 7.26
CA VAL A 143 9.27 -9.77 6.02
C VAL A 143 10.20 -8.59 5.78
N LEU A 144 10.64 -7.88 6.83
CA LEU A 144 11.65 -6.83 6.75
C LEU A 144 12.99 -7.40 6.22
N GLU A 145 13.39 -8.58 6.68
CA GLU A 145 14.58 -9.28 6.16
C GLU A 145 14.44 -9.59 4.65
N ASN A 146 13.28 -10.10 4.23
CA ASN A 146 13.01 -10.32 2.80
C ASN A 146 13.05 -9.01 1.98
N MET A 147 12.50 -7.92 2.52
CA MET A 147 12.52 -6.61 1.87
C MET A 147 13.93 -6.07 1.70
N ILE A 148 14.77 -6.11 2.73
CA ILE A 148 16.14 -5.60 2.63
C ILE A 148 16.99 -6.44 1.68
N GLN A 149 16.85 -7.77 1.71
CA GLN A 149 17.52 -8.65 0.76
C GLN A 149 17.12 -8.30 -0.68
N LEU A 150 15.84 -8.08 -0.95
CA LEU A 150 15.35 -7.69 -2.28
C LEU A 150 15.93 -6.35 -2.72
N ILE A 151 15.97 -5.35 -1.83
CA ILE A 151 16.55 -4.03 -2.10
C ILE A 151 18.04 -4.12 -2.43
N GLN A 152 18.76 -5.07 -1.81
CA GLN A 152 20.19 -5.31 -2.03
C GLN A 152 20.50 -6.13 -3.30
N GLU A 153 19.51 -6.72 -3.96
CA GLU A 153 19.72 -7.48 -5.20
C GLU A 153 20.25 -6.58 -6.33
N ASP A 154 19.85 -5.30 -6.36
CA ASP A 154 20.20 -4.35 -7.41
C ASP A 154 19.98 -2.90 -6.97
N GLU A 155 21.07 -2.20 -6.63
CA GLU A 155 21.02 -0.79 -6.23
C GLU A 155 20.64 0.16 -7.39
N THR A 156 20.72 -0.33 -8.64
CA THR A 156 20.33 0.43 -9.83
C THR A 156 18.87 0.20 -10.22
N TRP A 157 18.14 -0.61 -9.45
CA TRP A 157 16.74 -0.90 -9.72
C TRP A 157 15.92 0.39 -9.80
N SER A 158 15.10 0.52 -10.84
CA SER A 158 14.32 1.73 -11.09
C SER A 158 13.44 2.15 -9.90
N ASN A 159 13.00 1.20 -9.07
CA ASN A 159 12.13 1.45 -7.91
C ASN A 159 12.90 1.61 -6.59
N ILE A 160 14.24 1.61 -6.61
CA ILE A 160 15.07 1.55 -5.41
C ILE A 160 14.69 2.62 -4.39
N LEU A 161 14.38 3.82 -4.88
CA LEU A 161 13.93 4.94 -4.07
C LEU A 161 12.62 4.63 -3.33
N PHE A 162 11.58 4.26 -4.07
CA PHE A 162 10.27 3.90 -3.50
C PHE A 162 10.40 2.76 -2.50
N ALA A 163 11.24 1.77 -2.83
CA ALA A 163 11.47 0.60 -2.00
C ALA A 163 12.16 0.95 -0.68
N ARG A 164 13.19 1.81 -0.70
CA ARG A 164 13.90 2.27 0.50
C ARG A 164 13.01 3.11 1.42
N ILE A 165 12.22 4.05 0.87
CA ILE A 165 11.26 4.83 1.67
C ILE A 165 10.26 3.88 2.35
N THR A 166 9.71 2.94 1.57
CA THR A 166 8.74 1.97 2.09
C THR A 166 9.35 1.08 3.17
N TYR A 167 10.57 0.57 2.97
CA TYR A 167 11.27 -0.26 3.94
C TYR A 167 11.57 0.50 5.24
N ASN A 168 12.13 1.70 5.15
CA ASN A 168 12.44 2.51 6.33
C ASN A 168 11.18 2.86 7.13
N LYS A 169 10.09 3.21 6.43
CA LYS A 169 8.78 3.44 7.04
C LYS A 169 8.34 2.24 7.90
N GLN A 170 8.45 1.01 7.38
CA GLN A 170 8.04 -0.18 8.13
C GLN A 170 8.98 -0.50 9.29
N ARG A 171 10.29 -0.35 9.08
CA ARG A 171 11.30 -0.53 10.12
C ARG A 171 11.11 0.45 11.29
N MET A 172 10.76 1.72 11.01
CA MET A 172 10.43 2.70 12.06
C MET A 172 9.25 2.24 12.91
N THR A 173 8.19 1.76 12.27
CA THR A 173 7.00 1.22 12.96
C THR A 173 7.41 0.08 13.88
N ARG A 174 8.17 -0.90 13.37
CA ARG A 174 8.67 -2.04 14.15
C ARG A 174 9.51 -1.63 15.36
N LEU A 175 10.43 -0.68 15.18
CA LEU A 175 11.31 -0.18 16.25
C LEU A 175 10.55 0.60 17.32
N TYR A 176 9.59 1.43 16.90
CA TYR A 176 8.74 2.20 17.81
C TYR A 176 7.96 1.29 18.75
N HIS A 177 7.30 0.27 18.20
CA HIS A 177 6.55 -0.70 19.00
C HIS A 177 7.46 -1.69 19.77
N ALA A 178 8.74 -1.79 19.42
CA ALA A 178 9.73 -2.48 20.25
C ALA A 178 10.19 -1.64 21.46
N GLY A 179 9.85 -0.35 21.51
CA GLY A 179 10.38 0.59 22.49
C GLY A 179 11.82 1.06 22.20
N ASP A 180 12.35 0.80 21.00
CA ASP A 180 13.70 1.24 20.61
C ASP A 180 13.68 2.70 20.12
N VAL A 181 13.54 3.61 21.08
CA VAL A 181 13.50 5.06 20.81
C VAL A 181 14.77 5.55 20.12
N VAL A 182 15.93 5.02 20.50
CA VAL A 182 17.22 5.42 19.91
C VAL A 182 17.29 5.00 18.45
N GLY A 183 16.89 3.75 18.15
CA GLY A 183 16.81 3.23 16.78
C GLY A 183 15.83 4.02 15.92
N VAL A 184 14.65 4.37 16.45
CA VAL A 184 13.67 5.21 15.73
C VAL A 184 14.27 6.57 15.39
N VAL A 185 14.87 7.27 16.36
CA VAL A 185 15.44 8.61 16.13
C VAL A 185 16.55 8.56 15.09
N ALA A 186 17.46 7.59 15.19
CA ALA A 186 18.54 7.42 14.23
C ALA A 186 18.00 7.18 12.81
N LEU A 187 17.02 6.28 12.67
CA LEU A 187 16.44 5.94 11.37
C LEU A 187 15.63 7.09 10.75
N VAL A 188 14.93 7.88 11.57
CA VAL A 188 14.23 9.10 11.11
C VAL A 188 15.24 10.08 10.53
N ASN A 189 16.34 10.36 11.25
CA ASN A 189 17.35 11.30 10.79
C ASN A 189 18.01 10.82 9.49
N GLU A 190 18.46 9.55 9.46
CA GLU A 190 19.05 8.93 8.26
C GLU A 190 18.12 9.03 7.04
N THR A 191 16.83 8.74 7.24
CA THR A 191 15.84 8.78 6.16
C THR A 191 15.59 10.22 5.68
N MET A 192 15.53 11.18 6.60
CA MET A 192 15.30 12.59 6.25
C MET A 192 16.50 13.21 5.54
N ASP A 193 17.72 12.94 6.01
CA ASP A 193 18.95 13.40 5.35
C ASP A 193 19.00 12.88 3.91
N TRP A 194 18.72 11.59 3.73
CA TRP A 194 18.68 10.99 2.39
C TRP A 194 17.58 11.54 1.49
N ILE A 195 16.39 11.85 2.04
CA ILE A 195 15.31 12.49 1.28
C ILE A 195 15.70 13.91 0.84
N ASP A 196 16.31 14.69 1.72
CA ASP A 196 16.73 16.06 1.45
C ASP A 196 17.89 16.12 0.43
N GLU A 197 18.81 15.15 0.45
CA GLU A 197 19.93 15.04 -0.51
C GLU A 197 19.52 14.61 -1.92
N SER A 198 18.38 13.94 -2.04
CA SER A 198 17.99 13.29 -3.29
C SER A 198 17.12 14.20 -4.15
N SER A 199 17.60 14.56 -5.34
CA SER A 199 16.83 15.34 -6.33
C SER A 199 15.83 14.44 -7.07
N TYR A 200 14.55 14.51 -6.68
CA TYR A 200 13.46 13.77 -7.31
C TYR A 200 12.67 14.60 -8.34
N GLU A 201 13.08 15.84 -8.58
CA GLU A 201 12.41 16.81 -9.47
C GLU A 201 12.51 16.41 -10.95
N ALA A 202 13.50 15.58 -11.29
CA ALA A 202 13.69 15.05 -12.63
C ALA A 202 12.80 13.82 -12.94
N LEU A 203 12.01 13.33 -11.98
CA LEU A 203 11.16 12.15 -12.19
C LEU A 203 9.99 12.47 -13.11
N ARG A 204 9.75 11.58 -14.07
CA ARG A 204 8.67 11.77 -15.06
C ARG A 204 7.30 11.56 -14.41
N ILE A 205 6.33 12.35 -14.86
CA ILE A 205 4.91 12.05 -14.66
C ILE A 205 4.56 10.90 -15.62
N SER A 206 4.34 9.71 -15.09
CA SER A 206 3.93 8.54 -15.88
C SER A 206 2.44 8.26 -15.70
N ARG A 207 1.77 7.91 -16.80
CA ARG A 207 0.45 7.26 -16.75
C ARG A 207 0.67 5.76 -16.92
N LYS A 208 0.18 4.97 -15.97
CA LYS A 208 0.15 3.52 -16.10
C LYS A 208 -0.91 3.15 -17.13
N ASN A 209 -0.50 2.44 -18.18
CA ASN A 209 -1.39 1.94 -19.23
C ASN A 209 -1.78 0.47 -18.95
N GLU A 210 -1.19 -0.15 -17.93
CA GLU A 210 -1.39 -1.54 -17.56
C GLU A 210 -2.74 -1.73 -16.84
N VAL A 211 -3.34 -2.90 -17.09
CA VAL A 211 -4.60 -3.28 -16.45
C VAL A 211 -4.32 -3.58 -14.97
N VAL A 212 -5.11 -2.98 -14.08
CA VAL A 212 -5.00 -3.20 -12.63
C VAL A 212 -5.13 -4.69 -12.33
N GLY A 213 -4.29 -5.17 -11.41
CA GLY A 213 -4.30 -6.57 -11.03
C GLY A 213 -3.59 -7.51 -12.01
N SER A 214 -3.12 -7.05 -13.17
CA SER A 214 -2.43 -7.94 -14.14
C SER A 214 -1.00 -8.23 -13.71
N TRP A 215 -0.43 -9.33 -14.22
CA TRP A 215 0.97 -9.70 -13.99
C TRP A 215 1.94 -8.57 -14.36
N GLU A 216 1.73 -7.96 -15.52
CA GLU A 216 2.51 -6.82 -16.00
C GLU A 216 2.30 -5.61 -15.09
N GLY A 217 1.05 -5.34 -14.71
CA GLY A 217 0.68 -4.26 -13.79
C GLY A 217 1.38 -4.32 -12.44
N MET A 218 1.58 -5.53 -11.90
CA MET A 218 2.28 -5.79 -10.64
C MET A 218 3.79 -5.54 -10.72
N ASN A 219 4.37 -5.61 -11.91
CA ASN A 219 5.81 -5.44 -12.14
C ASN A 219 6.17 -4.06 -12.72
N VAL A 220 5.19 -3.14 -12.84
CA VAL A 220 5.44 -1.77 -13.32
C VAL A 220 6.37 -1.02 -12.38
N SER A 221 7.26 -0.21 -12.96
CA SER A 221 8.15 0.66 -12.19
C SER A 221 7.37 1.69 -11.34
N ARG A 222 7.76 1.82 -10.08
CA ARG A 222 7.33 2.79 -9.06
C ARG A 222 8.35 3.92 -8.94
N ASN A 223 8.60 4.62 -10.03
CA ASN A 223 9.65 5.63 -10.14
C ASN A 223 9.14 6.97 -10.69
N SER A 224 7.82 7.14 -10.76
CA SER A 224 7.24 8.41 -11.15
C SER A 224 7.21 9.37 -9.96
N GLN A 225 7.13 10.67 -10.25
CA GLN A 225 6.92 11.69 -9.21
C GLN A 225 5.68 11.39 -8.35
N ARG A 226 4.62 10.85 -8.97
CA ARG A 226 3.40 10.42 -8.26
C ARG A 226 3.67 9.29 -7.28
N ASP A 227 4.40 8.24 -7.68
CA ASP A 227 4.71 7.12 -6.80
C ASP A 227 5.55 7.56 -5.61
N ILE A 228 6.54 8.44 -5.84
CA ILE A 228 7.38 8.96 -4.76
C ILE A 228 6.59 9.84 -3.80
N ASN A 229 5.71 10.72 -4.30
CA ASN A 229 4.84 11.50 -3.43
C ASN A 229 3.91 10.61 -2.58
N ILE A 230 3.42 9.48 -3.12
CA ILE A 230 2.65 8.50 -2.34
C ILE A 230 3.53 7.88 -1.23
N ALA A 231 4.77 7.50 -1.54
CA ALA A 231 5.69 6.96 -0.54
C ALA A 231 6.00 7.97 0.57
N LEU A 232 6.26 9.24 0.21
CA LEU A 232 6.50 10.31 1.17
C LEU A 232 5.26 10.64 2.02
N ASN A 233 4.07 10.67 1.41
CA ASN A 233 2.81 10.82 2.15
C ASN A 233 2.64 9.70 3.20
N ASN A 234 2.92 8.46 2.80
CA ASN A 234 2.81 7.32 3.72
C ASN A 234 3.88 7.36 4.82
N LEU A 235 5.09 7.84 4.51
CA LEU A 235 6.13 8.09 5.52
C LEU A 235 5.71 9.19 6.50
N ALA A 236 5.10 10.27 6.03
CA ALA A 236 4.60 11.37 6.87
C ALA A 236 3.47 10.91 7.82
N CYS A 237 2.63 9.98 7.35
CA CYS A 237 1.64 9.32 8.21
C CYS A 237 2.33 8.53 9.32
N ILE A 238 3.34 7.71 9.00
CA ILE A 238 4.06 6.97 10.03
C ILE A 238 4.80 7.88 11.00
N PHE A 239 5.42 8.97 10.54
CA PHE A 239 5.99 9.98 11.45
C PHE A 239 4.95 10.53 12.42
N THR A 240 3.69 10.67 12.00
CA THR A 240 2.60 11.05 12.91
C THR A 240 2.36 9.97 13.97
N ASP A 241 2.30 8.71 13.54
CA ASP A 241 1.99 7.56 14.40
C ASP A 241 3.10 7.26 15.41
N ILE A 242 4.36 7.52 15.05
CA ILE A 242 5.53 7.41 15.94
C ILE A 242 5.87 8.72 16.66
N GLU A 243 4.93 9.67 16.71
CA GLU A 243 5.00 10.95 17.43
C GLU A 243 6.13 11.91 16.99
N ARG A 244 6.61 11.75 15.76
CA ARG A 244 7.55 12.66 15.07
C ARG A 244 6.81 13.73 14.30
N TYR A 245 6.06 14.55 15.03
CA TYR A 245 5.09 15.48 14.46
C TYR A 245 5.74 16.59 13.61
N GLU A 246 6.90 17.13 14.00
CA GLU A 246 7.57 18.18 13.20
C GLU A 246 8.06 17.63 11.86
N GLU A 247 8.67 16.43 11.87
CA GLU A 247 9.10 15.75 10.64
C GLU A 247 7.90 15.39 9.75
N SER A 248 6.80 14.96 10.37
CA SER A 248 5.54 14.71 9.69
C SER A 248 5.02 15.97 8.98
N VAL A 249 4.95 17.11 9.68
CA VAL A 249 4.48 18.38 9.07
C VAL A 249 5.41 18.82 7.93
N LYS A 250 6.73 18.75 8.12
CA LYS A 250 7.70 19.07 7.05
C LYS A 250 7.43 18.24 5.79
N LEU A 251 7.23 16.93 5.95
CA LEU A 251 7.06 16.03 4.81
C LEU A 251 5.71 16.21 4.12
N PHE A 252 4.63 16.42 4.86
CA PHE A 252 3.32 16.75 4.27
C PHE A 252 3.36 18.07 3.48
N MET A 253 4.01 19.10 4.02
CA MET A 253 4.18 20.36 3.30
C MET A 253 4.95 20.17 1.99
N GLN A 254 6.08 19.43 2.01
CA GLN A 254 6.83 19.11 0.78
C GLN A 254 5.96 18.36 -0.26
N VAL A 255 5.12 17.42 0.18
CA VAL A 255 4.20 16.67 -0.70
C VAL A 255 3.16 17.60 -1.33
N GLN A 256 2.58 18.52 -0.56
CA GLN A 256 1.60 19.49 -1.04
C GLN A 256 2.21 20.54 -1.98
N GLU A 257 3.39 21.06 -1.67
CA GLU A 257 4.14 22.01 -2.51
C GLU A 257 4.44 21.44 -3.90
N ARG A 258 4.57 20.11 -4.00
CA ARG A 258 4.74 19.37 -5.25
C ARG A 258 3.42 19.09 -5.99
N GLY A 259 2.31 19.65 -5.52
CA GLY A 259 0.99 19.52 -6.14
C GLY A 259 0.30 18.18 -5.91
N HIS A 260 0.77 17.37 -4.95
CA HIS A 260 0.06 16.14 -4.59
C HIS A 260 -1.07 16.44 -3.61
N HIS A 261 -2.28 15.99 -3.94
CA HIS A 261 -3.43 16.10 -3.05
C HIS A 261 -3.41 14.98 -2.00
N LEU A 262 -3.48 15.37 -0.73
CA LEU A 262 -3.63 14.41 0.37
C LEU A 262 -5.04 13.82 0.33
N ASN A 263 -5.15 12.49 0.48
CA ASN A 263 -6.43 11.86 0.72
C ASN A 263 -6.92 12.15 2.15
N ALA A 264 -8.16 11.79 2.49
CA ALA A 264 -8.76 12.07 3.80
C ALA A 264 -7.90 11.52 4.97
N TYR A 265 -7.32 10.34 4.80
CA TYR A 265 -6.43 9.75 5.79
C TYR A 265 -5.16 10.59 6.01
N GLY A 266 -4.39 10.85 4.96
CA GLY A 266 -3.17 11.66 5.04
C GLY A 266 -3.45 13.08 5.52
N PHE A 267 -4.56 13.68 5.07
CA PHE A 267 -4.99 14.99 5.54
C PHE A 267 -5.32 14.98 7.04
N SER A 268 -6.01 13.95 7.55
CA SER A 268 -6.28 13.82 8.99
C SER A 268 -4.99 13.74 9.82
N LYS A 269 -3.99 12.99 9.35
CA LYS A 269 -2.67 12.86 10.01
C LYS A 269 -1.90 14.19 9.97
N TRP A 270 -1.94 14.90 8.85
CA TRP A 270 -1.34 16.23 8.74
C TRP A 270 -1.96 17.23 9.73
N ILE A 271 -3.29 17.29 9.79
CA ILE A 271 -4.01 18.15 10.72
C ILE A 271 -3.69 17.80 12.18
N TYR A 272 -3.60 16.50 12.50
CA TYR A 272 -3.20 16.05 13.84
C TYR A 272 -1.76 16.48 14.17
N SER A 273 -0.81 16.28 13.26
CA SER A 273 0.58 16.74 13.46
C SER A 273 0.69 18.26 13.60
N ILE A 274 -0.10 19.05 12.86
CA ILE A 274 -0.21 20.51 13.06
C ILE A 274 -0.74 20.83 14.46
N TRP A 275 -1.78 20.13 14.91
CA TRP A 275 -2.34 20.38 16.24
C TRP A 275 -1.29 20.15 17.33
N LYS A 276 -0.55 19.05 17.25
CA LYS A 276 0.46 18.65 18.23
C LYS A 276 1.68 19.58 18.26
N THR A 277 1.99 20.26 17.16
CA THR A 277 3.16 21.15 17.03
C THR A 277 2.82 22.63 17.20
N ARG A 278 1.67 23.07 16.67
CA ARG A 278 1.32 24.48 16.47
C ARG A 278 -0.01 24.89 17.13
N GLY A 279 -0.76 23.95 17.70
CA GLY A 279 -2.00 24.20 18.43
C GLY A 279 -3.23 24.46 17.55
N ALA A 280 -4.37 24.71 18.20
CA ALA A 280 -5.69 24.73 17.57
C ALA A 280 -5.89 25.87 16.55
N GLU A 281 -5.27 27.04 16.75
CA GLU A 281 -5.40 28.15 15.80
C GLU A 281 -4.74 27.85 14.44
N ALA A 282 -3.62 27.13 14.45
CA ALA A 282 -2.98 26.66 13.21
C ALA A 282 -3.85 25.62 12.48
N VAL A 283 -4.55 24.76 13.22
CA VAL A 283 -5.52 23.81 12.64
C VAL A 283 -6.66 24.54 11.94
N LYS A 284 -7.24 25.58 12.56
CA LYS A 284 -8.29 26.39 11.93
C LYS A 284 -7.82 27.00 10.62
N ALA A 285 -6.61 27.55 10.59
CA ALA A 285 -6.03 28.11 9.36
C ALA A 285 -5.83 27.03 8.28
N ALA A 286 -5.34 25.85 8.65
CA ALA A 286 -5.12 24.75 7.72
C ALA A 286 -6.44 24.19 7.14
N LEU A 287 -7.48 24.06 7.97
CA LEU A 287 -8.83 23.65 7.53
C LEU A 287 -9.46 24.71 6.62
N ALA A 288 -9.35 25.99 6.96
CA ALA A 288 -9.86 27.08 6.13
C ALA A 288 -9.21 27.13 4.74
N ALA A 289 -7.92 26.82 4.65
CA ALA A 289 -7.20 26.70 3.38
C ALA A 289 -7.63 25.47 2.55
N ASN A 290 -8.32 24.50 3.16
CA ASN A 290 -8.74 23.24 2.55
C ASN A 290 -10.23 22.96 2.83
N ALA A 291 -11.08 23.95 2.53
CA ALA A 291 -12.51 23.96 2.89
C ALA A 291 -13.36 22.81 2.31
N ALA A 292 -12.77 21.92 1.50
CA ALA A 292 -13.43 20.74 0.95
C ALA A 292 -13.49 19.55 1.94
N CYS A 293 -12.80 19.62 3.08
CA CYS A 293 -12.77 18.54 4.07
C CYS A 293 -13.37 19.01 5.41
N GLU A 294 -14.44 18.34 5.83
CA GLU A 294 -15.07 18.57 7.13
C GLU A 294 -14.29 17.85 8.24
N ILE A 295 -14.17 18.48 9.41
CA ILE A 295 -13.45 17.89 10.56
C ILE A 295 -14.06 16.55 10.99
N THR A 296 -15.37 16.39 10.82
CA THR A 296 -16.12 15.17 11.13
C THR A 296 -15.69 13.98 10.28
N ASP A 297 -15.23 14.21 9.04
CA ASP A 297 -14.68 13.17 8.18
C ASP A 297 -13.26 12.79 8.62
N LEU A 298 -12.48 13.73 9.14
CA LEU A 298 -11.12 13.49 9.61
C LEU A 298 -11.09 12.69 10.92
N VAL A 299 -12.06 12.94 11.81
CA VAL A 299 -12.21 12.20 13.07
C VAL A 299 -12.41 10.70 12.85
N LYS A 300 -12.98 10.28 11.71
CA LYS A 300 -13.10 8.85 11.35
C LYS A 300 -11.74 8.17 11.17
N HIS A 301 -10.71 8.94 10.83
CA HIS A 301 -9.35 8.46 10.58
C HIS A 301 -8.40 8.73 11.75
N THR A 302 -8.59 9.85 12.45
CA THR A 302 -7.81 10.24 13.63
C THR A 302 -8.76 10.73 14.73
N PRO A 303 -9.29 9.83 15.59
CA PRO A 303 -10.31 10.15 16.58
C PRO A 303 -9.93 11.26 17.58
N GLU A 304 -8.65 11.41 17.88
CA GLU A 304 -8.07 12.41 18.78
C GLU A 304 -8.36 13.85 18.32
N LEU A 305 -8.65 14.05 17.02
CA LEU A 305 -9.06 15.36 16.50
C LEU A 305 -10.38 15.86 17.12
N SER A 306 -11.21 14.97 17.68
CA SER A 306 -12.43 15.34 18.39
C SER A 306 -12.17 16.13 19.68
N GLU A 307 -10.94 16.12 20.20
CA GLU A 307 -10.55 16.82 21.42
C GLU A 307 -10.25 18.31 21.19
N ILE A 308 -10.11 18.74 19.93
CA ILE A 308 -9.77 20.13 19.60
C ILE A 308 -11.00 21.02 19.83
N LYS A 309 -10.93 21.84 20.89
CA LYS A 309 -11.98 22.79 21.23
C LYS A 309 -12.08 23.93 20.21
N GLY A 310 -13.32 24.28 19.83
CA GLY A 310 -13.61 25.46 19.01
C GLY A 310 -13.41 25.28 17.50
N LEU A 311 -13.52 24.04 16.99
CA LEU A 311 -13.55 23.71 15.55
C LEU A 311 -14.96 23.48 14.99
N ALA A 312 -16.00 23.62 15.81
CA ALA A 312 -17.42 23.55 15.43
C ALA A 312 -18.04 24.95 15.37
#